data_AF-W4V0K4-F1
#
_entry.id   AF-W4V0K4-F1
#
_cell.length_a   1.000
_cell.length_b   1.000
_cell.length_c   1.000
_cell.angle_alpha   90.00
_cell.angle_beta   90.00
_cell.angle_gamma   90.00
#
_symmetry.space_group_name_H-M   'P 1'
#
loop_
_entity.id
_entity.type
_entity.pdbx_description
1 polymer ?
#
loop_
_entity_poly.entity_id
_entity_poly.type
_entity_poly.pdbx_seq_one_letter_code
_entity_poly.pdbx_strand_id
1 'polypeptide(L)'
;MSERELGFDTLQVHAGQVPDPTTGSRAVPIYQTASYSIESQERAEILFSLKEFGYTYTRIVNPTNDVLEQRIAALEGGSGALALASGSAAVTYSILNIAKAGDEIVAASTLYGGTYNLFSVTLPDLGIKTVFVDPDDPENFRKAITEKTKALYIESIGNPGINIIDIEKVAALPIKTEFL
;
A
#
# COMPACT_ATOMS: atom_id res chain seq x y z
N MET A 1 23.88 8.28 -21.99
CA MET A 1 23.18 7.09 -22.52
C MET A 1 21.72 7.29 -22.18
N SER A 2 20.81 7.27 -23.16
CA SER A 2 19.38 7.37 -22.85
C SER A 2 19.00 6.17 -21.97
N GLU A 3 18.38 6.42 -20.82
CA GLU A 3 17.82 5.34 -20.01
C GLU A 3 16.78 4.59 -20.85
N ARG A 4 17.04 3.31 -21.08
CA ARG A 4 16.12 2.44 -21.79
C ARG A 4 15.01 2.06 -20.80
N GLU A 5 13.77 2.38 -21.14
CA GLU A 5 12.62 1.83 -20.43
C GLU A 5 12.63 0.30 -20.59
N LEU A 6 12.63 -0.39 -19.44
CA LEU A 6 12.62 -1.84 -19.38
C LEU A 6 11.18 -2.34 -19.53
N GLY A 7 10.99 -3.48 -20.20
CA GLY A 7 9.67 -4.13 -20.30
C GLY A 7 9.27 -4.82 -18.99
N PHE A 8 7.96 -5.09 -18.83
CA PHE A 8 7.37 -5.71 -17.64
C PHE A 8 8.09 -7.00 -17.21
N ASP A 9 8.27 -7.95 -18.12
CA ASP A 9 8.96 -9.22 -17.83
C ASP A 9 10.41 -9.03 -17.36
N THR A 10 11.07 -7.98 -17.84
CA THR A 10 12.43 -7.63 -17.40
C THR A 10 12.40 -7.03 -15.99
N LEU A 11 11.43 -6.17 -15.69
CA LEU A 11 11.23 -5.59 -14.36
C LEU A 11 10.89 -6.65 -13.32
N GLN A 12 10.07 -7.65 -13.67
CA GLN A 12 9.73 -8.77 -12.77
C GLN A 12 10.97 -9.49 -12.23
N VAL A 13 12.02 -9.58 -13.04
CA VAL A 13 13.27 -10.28 -12.66
C VAL A 13 14.30 -9.32 -12.03
N HIS A 14 14.35 -8.06 -12.47
CA HIS A 14 15.50 -7.18 -12.17
C HIS A 14 15.18 -5.93 -11.36
N ALA A 15 13.93 -5.45 -11.32
CA ALA A 15 13.60 -4.23 -10.58
C ALA A 15 13.95 -4.39 -9.09
N GLY A 16 14.49 -3.31 -8.52
CA GLY A 16 14.97 -3.22 -7.14
C GLY A 16 16.27 -3.97 -6.82
N GLN A 17 16.77 -4.84 -7.70
CA GLN A 17 17.87 -5.75 -7.38
C GLN A 17 19.18 -5.39 -8.09
N VAL A 18 20.18 -5.03 -7.29
CA VAL A 18 21.58 -4.93 -7.71
C VAL A 18 22.40 -6.10 -7.16
N PRO A 19 23.48 -6.55 -7.83
CA PRO A 19 24.41 -7.50 -7.21
C PRO A 19 24.91 -6.97 -5.86
N ASP A 20 25.06 -7.85 -4.88
CA ASP A 20 25.56 -7.46 -3.56
C ASP A 20 26.95 -6.81 -3.68
N PRO A 21 27.14 -5.56 -3.21
CA PRO A 21 28.39 -4.84 -3.42
C PRO A 21 29.57 -5.41 -2.62
N THR A 22 29.31 -6.26 -1.61
CA THR A 22 30.36 -6.80 -0.74
C THR A 22 30.96 -8.10 -1.31
N THR A 23 30.11 -8.99 -1.84
CA THR A 23 30.47 -10.34 -2.28
C THR A 23 30.28 -10.57 -3.77
N GLY A 24 29.55 -9.69 -4.46
CA GLY A 24 29.13 -9.88 -5.85
C GLY A 24 27.98 -10.88 -6.03
N SER A 25 27.33 -11.34 -4.94
CA SER A 25 26.20 -12.26 -5.03
C SER A 25 25.12 -11.70 -5.96
N ARG A 26 24.73 -12.50 -6.98
CA ARG A 26 23.66 -12.11 -7.88
C ARG A 26 22.29 -12.23 -7.22
N ALA A 27 22.08 -13.29 -6.43
CA ALA A 27 20.85 -13.46 -5.67
C ALA A 27 20.82 -12.48 -4.49
N VAL A 28 19.62 -11.98 -4.17
CA VAL A 28 19.41 -11.10 -3.00
C VAL A 28 19.77 -11.88 -1.73
N PRO A 29 20.73 -11.41 -0.91
CA PRO A 29 21.00 -12.02 0.39
C PRO A 29 19.78 -11.92 1.30
N ILE A 30 19.58 -12.93 2.16
CA ILE A 30 18.49 -12.91 3.14
C ILE A 30 18.98 -12.18 4.40
N TYR A 31 18.52 -10.95 4.60
CA TYR A 31 18.82 -10.15 5.80
C TYR A 31 17.89 -10.53 6.96
N GLN A 32 18.08 -11.73 7.50
CA GLN A 32 17.33 -12.28 8.64
C GLN A 32 17.81 -11.69 9.99
N THR A 33 17.73 -10.36 10.13
CA THR A 33 18.10 -9.63 11.36
C THR A 33 16.94 -8.75 11.83
N ALA A 34 16.93 -8.41 13.12
CA ALA A 34 15.99 -7.45 13.67
C ALA A 34 16.52 -6.00 13.60
N SER A 35 17.81 -5.80 13.84
CA SER A 35 18.45 -4.48 13.96
C SER A 35 19.76 -4.41 13.18
N TYR A 36 20.18 -3.17 12.89
CA TYR A 36 21.42 -2.85 12.18
C TYR A 36 22.36 -2.06 13.08
N SER A 37 23.66 -2.31 12.97
CA SER A 37 24.68 -1.55 13.69
C SER A 37 24.77 -0.13 13.13
N ILE A 38 24.88 0.86 14.02
CA ILE A 38 25.08 2.27 13.66
C ILE A 38 26.44 2.69 14.21
N GLU A 39 27.29 3.19 13.33
CA GLU A 39 28.72 3.41 13.59
C GLU A 39 29.01 4.61 14.50
N SER A 40 28.11 5.60 14.54
CA SER A 40 28.26 6.79 15.38
C SER A 40 26.93 7.44 15.75
N GLN A 41 26.97 8.33 16.74
CA GLN A 41 25.81 9.13 17.15
C GLN A 41 25.34 10.07 16.03
N GLU A 42 26.27 10.66 15.28
CA GLU A 42 25.97 11.52 14.13
C GLU A 42 25.23 10.73 13.04
N ARG A 43 25.65 9.49 12.76
CA ARG A 43 24.95 8.63 11.80
C ARG A 43 23.54 8.27 12.29
N ALA A 44 23.39 8.00 13.58
CA ALA A 44 22.07 7.75 14.16
C ALA A 44 21.14 8.96 13.97
N GLU A 45 21.61 10.17 14.27
CA GLU A 45 20.82 11.40 14.10
C GLU A 45 20.37 11.58 12.65
N ILE A 46 21.26 11.38 11.68
CA ILE A 46 20.95 11.47 10.24
C ILE A 46 19.83 10.50 9.85
N LEU A 47 19.93 9.24 10.29
CA LEU A 47 18.96 8.19 9.96
C LEU A 47 17.60 8.43 10.63
N PHE A 48 17.57 8.78 11.92
CA PHE A 48 16.32 9.00 12.66
C PHE A 48 15.63 10.31 12.30
N SER A 49 16.37 11.30 11.80
CA SER A 49 15.79 12.56 11.27
C SER A 49 15.37 12.46 9.80
N LEU A 50 15.52 11.29 9.17
CA LEU A 50 15.21 11.04 7.76
C LEU A 50 15.97 11.98 6.79
N LYS A 51 17.12 12.51 7.20
CA LYS A 51 18.00 13.29 6.32
C LYS A 51 18.64 12.40 5.25
N GLU A 52 18.84 11.13 5.56
CA GLU A 52 19.23 10.08 4.61
C GLU A 52 18.46 8.80 4.89
N PHE A 53 18.19 8.04 3.83
CA PHE A 53 17.63 6.70 3.96
C PHE A 53 18.70 5.69 4.38
N GLY A 54 18.32 4.75 5.24
CA GLY A 54 19.19 3.66 5.64
C GLY A 54 18.51 2.71 6.61
N TYR A 55 19.17 1.59 6.87
CA TYR A 55 18.61 0.50 7.65
C TYR A 55 18.89 0.70 9.15
N THR A 56 17.83 0.69 9.95
CA THR A 56 17.91 0.86 11.42
C THR A 56 17.30 -0.35 12.13
N TYR A 57 16.06 -0.69 11.78
CA TYR A 57 15.31 -1.79 12.37
C TYR A 57 14.35 -2.40 11.36
N THR A 58 14.32 -3.74 11.26
CA THR A 58 13.58 -4.49 10.22
C THR A 58 12.07 -4.24 10.21
N ARG A 59 11.47 -3.87 11.35
CA ARG A 59 10.05 -3.46 11.41
C ARG A 59 9.76 -2.20 10.57
N ILE A 60 10.76 -1.36 10.33
CA ILE A 60 10.64 -0.13 9.56
C ILE A 60 11.16 -0.35 8.13
N VAL A 61 12.34 -0.97 7.99
CA VAL A 61 12.98 -1.18 6.68
C VAL A 61 13.96 -2.36 6.75
N ASN A 62 14.00 -3.19 5.70
CA ASN A 62 14.90 -4.35 5.58
C ASN A 62 15.37 -4.48 4.13
N PRO A 63 16.66 -4.70 3.82
CA PRO A 63 17.15 -4.75 2.45
C PRO A 63 16.50 -5.84 1.59
N THR A 64 16.15 -6.99 2.18
CA THR A 64 15.45 -8.06 1.47
C THR A 64 14.04 -7.62 1.06
N ASN A 65 13.32 -6.95 1.98
CA ASN A 65 11.97 -6.46 1.74
C ASN A 65 11.97 -5.26 0.78
N ASP A 66 12.97 -4.38 0.88
CA ASP A 66 13.14 -3.21 0.04
C ASP A 66 13.24 -3.58 -1.44
N VAL A 67 13.95 -4.68 -1.79
CA VAL A 67 13.95 -5.21 -3.16
C VAL A 67 12.55 -5.63 -3.62
N LEU A 68 11.77 -6.29 -2.76
CA LEU A 68 10.38 -6.65 -3.06
C LEU A 68 9.51 -5.40 -3.25
N GLU A 69 9.64 -4.42 -2.36
CA GLU A 69 8.87 -3.18 -2.38
C GLU A 69 9.16 -2.36 -3.64
N GLN A 70 10.43 -2.12 -3.96
CA GLN A 70 10.83 -1.44 -5.20
C GLN A 70 10.34 -2.16 -6.45
N ARG A 71 10.34 -3.50 -6.45
CA ARG A 71 9.85 -4.29 -7.57
C ARG A 71 8.35 -4.15 -7.75
N ILE A 72 7.56 -4.27 -6.69
CA ILE A 72 6.10 -4.08 -6.75
C ILE A 72 5.77 -2.65 -7.19
N ALA A 73 6.44 -1.64 -6.66
CA ALA A 73 6.27 -0.25 -7.07
C ALA A 73 6.52 -0.06 -8.58
N ALA A 74 7.61 -0.65 -9.11
CA ALA A 74 7.93 -0.58 -10.53
C ALA A 74 6.91 -1.31 -11.43
N LEU A 75 6.35 -2.43 -10.96
CA LEU A 75 5.38 -3.22 -11.74
C LEU A 75 3.98 -2.57 -11.76
N GLU A 76 3.58 -1.95 -10.64
CA GLU A 76 2.27 -1.28 -10.50
C GLU A 76 2.31 0.20 -10.94
N GLY A 77 3.50 0.75 -11.26
CA GLY A 77 3.67 2.16 -11.58
C GLY A 77 3.48 3.10 -10.39
N GLY A 78 3.60 2.59 -9.16
CA GLY A 78 3.46 3.35 -7.93
C GLY A 78 4.75 4.09 -7.54
N SER A 79 4.63 5.15 -6.71
CA SER A 79 5.79 5.90 -6.20
C SER A 79 6.58 5.16 -5.11
N GLY A 80 6.02 4.08 -4.56
CA GLY A 80 6.61 3.25 -3.52
C GLY A 80 5.67 2.10 -3.16
N ALA A 81 6.17 1.13 -2.38
CA ALA A 81 5.39 0.03 -1.84
C ALA A 81 5.85 -0.31 -0.43
N LEU A 82 5.05 -1.08 0.30
CA LEU A 82 5.37 -1.52 1.67
C LEU A 82 4.99 -2.99 1.83
N ALA A 83 5.95 -3.83 2.21
CA ALA A 83 5.75 -5.23 2.49
C ALA A 83 5.22 -5.42 3.91
N LEU A 84 4.13 -6.18 4.05
CA LEU A 84 3.43 -6.38 5.32
C LEU A 84 3.19 -7.86 5.59
N ALA A 85 2.88 -8.18 6.84
CA ALA A 85 2.71 -9.55 7.31
C ALA A 85 1.53 -10.31 6.64
N SER A 86 0.53 -9.59 6.10
CA SER A 86 -0.61 -10.18 5.38
C SER A 86 -1.33 -9.16 4.52
N GLY A 87 -2.20 -9.62 3.61
CA GLY A 87 -3.11 -8.75 2.87
C GLY A 87 -4.08 -7.98 3.77
N SER A 88 -4.57 -8.58 4.86
CA SER A 88 -5.42 -7.89 5.83
C SER A 88 -4.69 -6.73 6.52
N ALA A 89 -3.40 -6.90 6.83
CA ALA A 89 -2.57 -5.81 7.35
C ALA A 89 -2.40 -4.70 6.31
N ALA A 90 -2.21 -5.03 5.03
CA ALA A 90 -2.11 -4.05 3.95
C ALA A 90 -3.38 -3.20 3.80
N VAL A 91 -4.55 -3.83 3.78
CA VAL A 91 -5.83 -3.11 3.74
C VAL A 91 -6.00 -2.25 4.98
N THR A 92 -5.77 -2.81 6.17
CA THR A 92 -5.92 -2.08 7.44
C THR A 92 -5.00 -0.84 7.50
N TYR A 93 -3.72 -1.00 7.17
CA TYR A 93 -2.76 0.11 7.19
C TYR A 93 -3.12 1.18 6.15
N SER A 94 -3.59 0.78 4.97
CA SER A 94 -4.01 1.72 3.93
C SER A 94 -5.15 2.63 4.40
N ILE A 95 -6.13 2.06 5.11
CA ILE A 95 -7.26 2.83 5.65
C ILE A 95 -6.83 3.70 6.84
N LEU A 96 -6.11 3.14 7.81
CA LEU A 96 -5.70 3.87 9.02
C LEU A 96 -4.71 5.01 8.73
N ASN A 97 -4.01 4.95 7.58
CA ASN A 97 -3.11 6.03 7.15
C ASN A 97 -3.85 7.29 6.67
N ILE A 98 -5.13 7.18 6.28
CA ILE A 98 -5.90 8.27 5.65
C ILE A 98 -7.20 8.61 6.38
N ALA A 99 -7.68 7.74 7.27
CA ALA A 99 -8.93 7.90 7.99
C ALA A 99 -8.74 7.77 9.51
N LYS A 100 -9.51 8.57 10.25
CA LYS A 100 -9.55 8.59 11.73
C LYS A 100 -10.99 8.56 12.24
N ALA A 101 -11.16 8.50 13.56
CA ALA A 101 -12.48 8.52 14.18
C ALA A 101 -13.30 9.73 13.70
N GLY A 102 -14.52 9.47 13.20
CA GLY A 102 -15.41 10.46 12.62
C GLY A 102 -15.40 10.51 11.09
N ASP A 103 -14.42 9.88 10.43
CA ASP A 103 -14.35 9.76 8.98
C ASP A 103 -15.16 8.57 8.43
N GLU A 104 -15.37 8.59 7.11
CA GLU A 104 -16.16 7.60 6.38
C GLU A 104 -15.37 7.00 5.21
N ILE A 105 -15.63 5.73 4.92
CA ILE A 105 -15.18 5.01 3.72
C ILE A 105 -16.42 4.60 2.92
N VAL A 106 -16.40 4.79 1.60
CA VAL A 106 -17.41 4.19 0.72
C VAL A 106 -16.80 2.96 0.07
N ALA A 107 -17.42 1.79 0.23
CA ALA A 107 -16.85 0.53 -0.25
C ALA A 107 -17.85 -0.24 -1.11
N ALA A 108 -17.37 -0.96 -2.12
CA ALA A 108 -18.17 -1.96 -2.82
C ALA A 108 -18.71 -2.99 -1.81
N SER A 109 -19.92 -3.52 -2.01
CA SER A 109 -20.48 -4.58 -1.16
C SER A 109 -19.91 -5.98 -1.47
N THR A 110 -19.28 -6.16 -2.64
CA THR A 110 -18.76 -7.43 -3.15
C THR A 110 -17.26 -7.60 -2.86
N LEU A 111 -16.90 -7.61 -1.58
CA LEU A 111 -15.50 -7.72 -1.13
C LEU A 111 -15.19 -9.13 -0.65
N TYR A 112 -13.91 -9.46 -0.55
CA TYR A 112 -13.45 -10.56 0.28
C TYR A 112 -14.06 -10.48 1.69
N GLY A 113 -14.59 -11.60 2.20
CA GLY A 113 -15.35 -11.61 3.46
C GLY A 113 -14.58 -11.09 4.68
N GLY A 114 -13.26 -11.30 4.71
CA GLY A 114 -12.40 -10.73 5.77
C GLY A 114 -12.29 -9.20 5.68
N THR A 115 -12.21 -8.66 4.47
CA THR A 115 -12.22 -7.20 4.23
C THR A 115 -13.58 -6.60 4.61
N TYR A 116 -14.67 -7.27 4.20
CA TYR A 116 -16.01 -6.85 4.58
C TYR A 116 -16.18 -6.82 6.11
N ASN A 117 -15.70 -7.84 6.82
CA ASN A 117 -15.75 -7.90 8.28
C ASN A 117 -14.93 -6.79 8.94
N LEU A 118 -13.70 -6.55 8.48
CA LEU A 118 -12.86 -5.44 8.93
C LEU A 118 -13.63 -4.11 8.82
N PHE A 119 -14.30 -3.87 7.70
CA PHE A 119 -14.99 -2.61 7.41
C PHE A 119 -16.34 -2.44 8.13
N SER A 120 -17.05 -3.54 8.38
CA SER A 120 -18.39 -3.54 8.99
C SER A 120 -18.37 -3.72 10.52
N VAL A 121 -17.30 -4.26 11.08
CA VAL A 121 -17.20 -4.59 12.51
C VAL A 121 -16.03 -3.86 13.18
N THR A 122 -14.80 -4.08 12.70
CA THR A 122 -13.60 -3.59 13.40
C THR A 122 -13.36 -2.08 13.23
N LEU A 123 -13.49 -1.54 12.02
CA LEU A 123 -13.30 -0.10 11.78
C LEU A 123 -14.33 0.78 12.53
N PRO A 124 -15.62 0.39 12.64
CA PRO A 124 -16.58 1.11 13.48
C PRO A 124 -16.17 1.23 14.95
N ASP A 125 -15.53 0.22 15.53
CA ASP A 125 -15.00 0.27 16.90
C ASP A 125 -13.88 1.31 17.06
N LEU A 126 -13.19 1.64 15.96
CA LEU A 126 -12.20 2.72 15.88
C LEU A 126 -12.81 4.07 15.47
N GLY A 127 -14.14 4.14 15.35
CA GLY A 127 -14.89 5.33 14.95
C GLY A 127 -14.86 5.65 13.45
N ILE A 128 -14.38 4.74 12.61
CA ILE A 128 -14.36 4.88 11.14
C ILE A 128 -15.56 4.11 10.58
N LYS A 129 -16.46 4.80 9.88
CA LYS A 129 -17.68 4.17 9.35
C LYS A 129 -17.50 3.77 7.89
N THR A 130 -18.13 2.67 7.49
CA THR A 130 -18.19 2.25 6.09
C THR A 130 -19.62 2.36 5.57
N VAL A 131 -19.80 2.96 4.39
CA VAL A 131 -21.04 2.88 3.60
C VAL A 131 -20.80 1.92 2.45
N PHE A 132 -21.49 0.77 2.47
CA PHE A 132 -21.40 -0.22 1.41
C PHE A 132 -22.38 0.11 0.27
N VAL A 133 -21.91 -0.01 -0.97
CA VAL A 133 -22.69 0.27 -2.17
C VAL A 133 -22.61 -0.88 -3.17
N ASP A 134 -23.68 -1.06 -3.95
CA ASP A 134 -23.67 -1.98 -5.10
C ASP A 134 -22.73 -1.41 -6.18
N PRO A 135 -21.64 -2.12 -6.52
CA PRO A 135 -20.62 -1.63 -7.44
C PRO A 135 -20.98 -1.75 -8.92
N ASP A 136 -22.07 -2.43 -9.29
CA ASP A 136 -22.49 -2.58 -10.70
C ASP A 136 -22.97 -1.24 -11.31
N ASP A 137 -23.35 -0.28 -10.46
CA ASP A 137 -23.63 1.11 -10.85
C ASP A 137 -22.66 2.07 -10.13
N PRO A 138 -21.64 2.63 -10.84
CA PRO A 138 -20.72 3.62 -10.28
C PRO A 138 -21.39 4.87 -9.69
N GLU A 139 -22.62 5.20 -10.09
CA GLU A 139 -23.36 6.30 -9.47
C GLU A 139 -23.68 6.06 -7.99
N ASN A 140 -23.72 4.81 -7.54
CA ASN A 140 -23.95 4.49 -6.14
C ASN A 140 -22.81 4.99 -5.24
N PHE A 141 -21.56 4.93 -5.72
CA PHE A 141 -20.43 5.51 -4.99
C PHE A 141 -20.63 7.01 -4.83
N ARG A 142 -20.92 7.73 -5.91
CA ARG A 142 -21.11 9.19 -5.86
C ARG A 142 -22.24 9.62 -4.95
N LYS A 143 -23.36 8.90 -4.93
CA LYS A 143 -24.49 9.18 -4.03
C LYS A 143 -24.13 8.97 -2.56
N ALA A 144 -23.17 8.09 -2.27
CA ALA A 144 -22.71 7.78 -0.93
C ALA A 144 -21.56 8.67 -0.44
N ILE A 145 -20.89 9.42 -1.33
CA ILE A 145 -19.81 10.34 -0.95
C ILE A 145 -20.38 11.49 -0.12
N THR A 146 -19.74 11.74 1.03
CA THR A 146 -20.03 12.86 1.92
C THR A 146 -18.76 13.69 2.15
N GLU A 147 -18.89 14.77 2.92
CA GLU A 147 -17.75 15.59 3.34
C GLU A 147 -16.73 14.84 4.22
N LYS A 148 -17.15 13.70 4.80
CA LYS A 148 -16.35 12.86 5.68
C LYS A 148 -15.68 11.71 4.94
N THR A 149 -16.01 11.49 3.67
CA THR A 149 -15.44 10.38 2.89
C THR A 149 -13.95 10.59 2.63
N LYS A 150 -13.12 9.64 3.08
CA LYS A 150 -11.66 9.67 2.90
C LYS A 150 -11.14 8.69 1.84
N ALA A 151 -11.91 7.65 1.53
CA ALA A 151 -11.52 6.68 0.51
C ALA A 151 -12.74 6.04 -0.16
N LEU A 152 -12.51 5.60 -1.40
CA LEU A 152 -13.36 4.65 -2.10
C LEU A 152 -12.62 3.31 -2.14
N TYR A 153 -13.23 2.23 -1.67
CA TYR A 153 -12.61 0.90 -1.64
C TYR A 153 -13.34 -0.08 -2.55
N ILE A 154 -12.60 -0.74 -3.43
CA ILE A 154 -13.14 -1.61 -4.48
C ILE A 154 -12.30 -2.87 -4.63
N GLU A 155 -12.94 -3.95 -5.07
CA GLU A 155 -12.28 -5.16 -5.58
C GLU A 155 -12.90 -5.44 -6.95
N SER A 156 -12.07 -5.61 -7.99
CA SER A 156 -12.51 -6.05 -9.31
C SER A 156 -12.40 -7.57 -9.39
N ILE A 157 -13.35 -8.23 -10.06
CA ILE A 157 -13.62 -9.67 -9.88
C ILE A 157 -14.08 -9.90 -8.43
N GLY A 158 -15.06 -9.12 -8.01
CA GLY A 158 -15.55 -9.11 -6.63
C GLY A 158 -16.15 -10.44 -6.19
N ASN A 159 -16.09 -10.75 -4.89
CA ASN A 159 -16.65 -11.98 -4.33
C ASN A 159 -18.08 -11.74 -3.83
N PRO A 160 -19.07 -12.63 -4.09
CA PRO A 160 -19.04 -13.81 -4.97
C PRO A 160 -19.48 -13.53 -6.42
N GLY A 161 -19.85 -12.29 -6.73
CA GLY A 161 -20.51 -11.93 -8.00
C GLY A 161 -19.63 -11.92 -9.24
N ILE A 162 -18.30 -11.92 -9.07
CA ILE A 162 -17.29 -11.76 -10.15
C ILE A 162 -17.57 -10.49 -10.97
N ASN A 163 -18.13 -9.47 -10.31
CA ASN A 163 -18.41 -8.19 -10.93
C ASN A 163 -17.11 -7.47 -11.28
N ILE A 164 -17.11 -6.86 -12.46
CA ILE A 164 -16.00 -6.04 -12.95
C ILE A 164 -16.39 -4.59 -12.77
N ILE A 165 -15.69 -3.91 -11.88
CA ILE A 165 -15.93 -2.51 -11.60
C ILE A 165 -15.13 -1.62 -12.55
N ASP A 166 -15.74 -0.52 -12.99
CA ASP A 166 -15.08 0.50 -13.80
C ASP A 166 -14.18 1.37 -12.91
N ILE A 167 -12.90 0.96 -12.80
CA ILE A 167 -11.90 1.59 -11.93
C ILE A 167 -11.72 3.06 -12.31
N GLU A 168 -11.67 3.40 -13.60
CA GLU A 168 -11.48 4.77 -14.07
C GLU A 168 -12.64 5.68 -13.67
N LYS A 169 -13.88 5.20 -13.82
CA LYS A 169 -15.07 5.97 -13.40
C LYS A 169 -15.11 6.21 -11.90
N VAL A 170 -14.78 5.19 -11.10
CA VAL A 170 -14.76 5.33 -9.63
C VAL A 170 -13.63 6.26 -9.19
N ALA A 171 -12.44 6.13 -9.79
CA ALA A 171 -11.29 6.99 -9.49
C ALA A 171 -11.52 8.47 -9.87
N ALA A 172 -12.32 8.74 -10.90
CA ALA A 172 -12.67 10.09 -11.32
C ALA A 172 -13.68 10.80 -10.37
N LEU A 173 -14.25 10.08 -9.38
CA LEU A 173 -15.20 10.67 -8.44
C LEU A 173 -14.48 11.63 -7.48
N PRO A 174 -15.02 12.85 -7.27
CA PRO A 174 -14.39 13.80 -6.37
C PRO A 174 -14.59 13.38 -4.91
N ILE A 175 -13.48 13.14 -4.22
CA ILE A 175 -13.41 13.02 -2.76
C ILE A 175 -12.61 14.19 -2.18
N LYS A 176 -13.04 14.75 -1.05
CA LYS A 176 -12.27 15.79 -0.36
C LYS A 176 -11.12 15.15 0.42
N THR A 177 -9.96 15.06 -0.21
CA THR A 177 -8.71 14.71 0.46
C THR A 177 -8.00 15.98 0.93
N GLU A 178 -8.25 16.37 2.19
CA GLU A 178 -7.30 17.23 2.91
C GLU A 178 -6.13 16.33 3.32
N PHE A 179 -5.09 16.30 2.49
CA PHE A 179 -3.79 15.80 2.92
C PHE A 179 -3.19 16.83 3.89
N LEU A 180 -2.75 16.36 5.06
CA LEU A 180 -2.16 17.17 6.15
C LEU A 180 -1.08 18.14 5.64
#